data_AF-A0A1X6NZZ1-F1
#
_entry.id   AF-A0A1X6NZZ1-F1
#
_cell.length_a   1.000
_cell.length_b   1.000
_cell.length_c   1.000
_cell.angle_alpha   90.00
_cell.angle_beta   90.00
_cell.angle_gamma   90.00
#
_symmetry.space_group_name_H-M   'P 1'
#
loop_
_entity.id
_entity.type
_entity.pdbx_description
1 polymer ?
#
loop_
_entity_poly.entity_id
_entity_poly.type
_entity_poly.pdbx_seq_one_letter_code
_entity_poly.pdbx_strand_id
1 'polypeptide(L)'
;MLFGIPPPSTPELVDGVPADELAASPSSRLRNTSARAVVVATAWVGLLLSVSALAPPGCALAPVLTQGPGLGAHPLAAALWGLRACLVAAAAILLTPGSRDQRLPTWVFLGVSLAGGGGFVLGPYLALRRYRPAVGRSELGAMARMSEGRMFSSLFLGLAAIAVIGVAVSFGGVGLGGARALLMEDAWTWAAAVDVLYLWVALWGPLCEDMRRRGLYEASSFADNLLAAGVVVGGPLGVLLYGVLRPKLEDRRD
;
A
#
# COMPACT_ATOMS: atom_id res chain seq x y z
N MET A 1 -30.19 -23.82 32.50
CA MET A 1 -30.42 -24.73 31.36
C MET A 1 -29.40 -24.39 30.29
N LEU A 2 -28.84 -25.42 29.66
CA LEU A 2 -27.53 -25.45 28.99
C LEU A 2 -27.37 -24.51 27.78
N PHE A 3 -26.17 -23.93 27.69
CA PHE A 3 -25.60 -23.34 26.48
C PHE A 3 -25.49 -24.41 25.39
N GLY A 4 -26.31 -24.28 24.33
CA GLY A 4 -26.20 -25.12 23.14
C GLY A 4 -25.10 -24.59 22.23
N ILE A 5 -24.01 -25.34 22.10
CA ILE A 5 -23.02 -25.18 21.04
C ILE A 5 -23.78 -25.38 19.70
N PRO A 6 -23.74 -24.44 18.74
CA PRO A 6 -24.33 -24.67 17.43
C PRO A 6 -23.66 -25.91 16.81
N PRO A 7 -24.42 -26.78 16.12
CA PRO A 7 -23.83 -27.96 15.50
C PRO A 7 -22.70 -27.53 14.55
N PRO A 8 -21.59 -28.29 14.47
CA PRO A 8 -20.51 -27.97 13.55
C PRO A 8 -21.09 -27.86 12.15
N SER A 9 -20.88 -26.72 11.49
CA SER A 9 -21.21 -26.53 10.09
C SER A 9 -20.56 -27.67 9.30
N THR A 10 -21.38 -28.49 8.65
CA THR A 10 -20.88 -29.51 7.73
C THR A 10 -19.99 -28.82 6.70
N PRO A 11 -18.72 -29.23 6.56
CA PRO A 11 -17.82 -28.59 5.60
C PRO A 11 -18.43 -28.73 4.20
N GLU A 12 -18.50 -27.62 3.48
CA GLU A 12 -19.01 -27.60 2.11
C GLU A 12 -18.09 -28.47 1.26
N LEU A 13 -18.63 -29.55 0.70
CA LEU A 13 -17.87 -30.48 -0.14
C LEU A 13 -17.94 -30.00 -1.58
N VAL A 14 -16.80 -29.65 -2.16
CA VAL A 14 -16.66 -29.38 -3.60
C VAL A 14 -16.01 -30.62 -4.19
N ASP A 15 -16.68 -31.28 -5.13
CA ASP A 15 -16.23 -32.54 -5.75
C ASP A 15 -15.83 -33.64 -4.73
N GLY A 16 -16.54 -33.72 -3.60
CA GLY A 16 -16.30 -34.74 -2.57
C GLY A 16 -15.10 -34.49 -1.66
N VAL A 17 -14.44 -33.33 -1.79
CA VAL A 17 -13.33 -32.89 -0.91
C VAL A 17 -13.81 -31.67 -0.11
N PRO A 18 -13.49 -31.57 1.20
CA PRO A 18 -13.80 -30.38 1.99
C PRO A 18 -13.24 -29.12 1.30
N ALA A 19 -14.06 -28.09 1.13
CA ALA A 19 -13.68 -26.84 0.48
C ALA A 19 -12.40 -26.23 1.11
N ASP A 20 -12.24 -26.41 2.42
CA ASP A 20 -11.09 -25.98 3.22
C ASP A 20 -9.79 -26.69 2.77
N GLU A 21 -9.89 -27.96 2.40
CA GLU A 21 -8.78 -28.82 1.96
C GLU A 21 -8.42 -28.55 0.50
N LEU A 22 -9.41 -28.26 -0.33
CA LEU A 22 -9.23 -27.74 -1.71
C LEU A 22 -8.58 -26.35 -1.72
N ALA A 23 -8.98 -25.45 -0.82
CA ALA A 23 -8.34 -24.15 -0.63
C ALA A 23 -6.90 -24.27 -0.12
N ALA A 24 -6.59 -25.33 0.64
CA ALA A 24 -5.25 -25.66 1.09
C ALA A 24 -4.38 -26.40 0.05
N SER A 25 -4.93 -26.86 -1.08
CA SER A 25 -4.12 -27.61 -2.05
C SER A 25 -2.97 -26.74 -2.63
N PRO A 26 -1.80 -27.33 -2.93
CA PRO A 26 -0.69 -26.58 -3.54
C PRO A 26 -1.08 -25.94 -4.88
N SER A 27 -1.96 -26.59 -5.65
CA SER A 27 -2.37 -26.15 -6.99
C SER A 27 -3.32 -24.95 -6.96
N SER A 28 -4.21 -24.87 -5.96
CA SER A 28 -5.12 -23.74 -5.76
C SER A 28 -4.38 -22.53 -5.20
N ARG A 29 -3.44 -22.75 -4.27
CA ARG A 29 -2.51 -21.71 -3.79
C ARG A 29 -1.67 -21.13 -4.93
N LEU A 30 -1.11 -21.96 -5.80
CA LEU A 30 -0.34 -21.49 -6.96
C LEU A 30 -1.19 -20.69 -7.95
N ARG A 31 -2.42 -21.14 -8.25
CA ARG A 31 -3.37 -20.41 -9.13
C ARG A 31 -3.82 -19.07 -8.57
N ASN A 32 -4.10 -18.98 -7.27
CA ASN A 32 -4.51 -17.72 -6.65
C ASN A 32 -3.35 -16.72 -6.58
N THR A 33 -2.12 -17.22 -6.41
CA THR A 33 -0.92 -16.37 -6.40
C THR A 33 -0.63 -15.79 -7.79
N SER A 34 -0.81 -16.59 -8.86
CA SER A 34 -0.60 -16.13 -10.24
C SER A 34 -1.70 -15.18 -10.73
N ALA A 35 -2.97 -15.42 -10.39
CA ALA A 35 -4.06 -14.52 -10.76
C ALA A 35 -3.88 -13.12 -10.13
N ARG A 36 -3.55 -13.06 -8.83
CA ARG A 36 -3.24 -11.81 -8.15
C ARG A 36 -2.05 -11.09 -8.77
N ALA A 37 -0.98 -11.81 -9.08
CA ALA A 37 0.21 -11.25 -9.70
C ALA A 37 -0.13 -10.61 -11.05
N VAL A 38 -0.95 -11.27 -11.88
CA VAL A 38 -1.41 -10.74 -13.17
C VAL A 38 -2.24 -9.48 -12.97
N VAL A 39 -3.23 -9.48 -12.08
CA VAL A 39 -4.08 -8.30 -11.83
C VAL A 39 -3.24 -7.09 -11.40
N VAL A 40 -2.31 -7.29 -10.46
CA VAL A 40 -1.43 -6.20 -9.97
C VAL A 40 -0.49 -5.74 -11.08
N ALA A 41 0.09 -6.65 -11.87
CA ALA A 41 0.96 -6.31 -12.99
C ALA A 41 0.22 -5.55 -14.09
N THR A 42 -0.99 -5.99 -14.47
CA THR A 42 -1.81 -5.32 -15.49
C THR A 42 -2.26 -3.94 -15.00
N ALA A 43 -2.68 -3.81 -13.74
CA ALA A 43 -3.02 -2.51 -13.16
C ALA A 43 -1.82 -1.55 -13.15
N TRP A 44 -0.63 -2.07 -12.83
CA TRP A 44 0.61 -1.29 -12.84
C TRP A 44 1.03 -0.86 -14.25
N VAL A 45 1.02 -1.77 -15.24
CA VAL A 45 1.33 -1.44 -16.64
C VAL A 45 0.29 -0.46 -17.20
N GLY A 46 -0.99 -0.71 -16.96
CA GLY A 46 -2.08 0.17 -17.41
C GLY A 46 -1.94 1.58 -16.85
N LEU A 47 -1.53 1.73 -15.59
CA LEU A 47 -1.23 3.02 -15.01
C LEU A 47 -0.02 3.69 -15.68
N LEU A 48 1.09 2.98 -15.86
CA LEU A 48 2.27 3.53 -16.53
C LEU A 48 1.94 4.08 -17.92
N LEU A 49 1.15 3.33 -18.68
CA LEU A 49 0.67 3.76 -20.01
C LEU A 49 -0.25 4.98 -19.91
N SER A 50 -1.16 5.00 -18.94
CA SER A 50 -2.09 6.12 -18.72
C SER A 50 -1.37 7.41 -18.32
N VAL A 51 -0.39 7.31 -17.41
CA VAL A 51 0.49 8.43 -17.01
C VAL A 51 1.23 8.98 -18.20
N SER A 52 1.77 8.09 -19.04
CA SER A 52 2.55 8.47 -20.22
C SER A 52 1.68 9.16 -21.27
N ALA A 53 0.46 8.68 -21.47
CA ALA A 53 -0.49 9.24 -22.43
C ALA A 53 -1.07 10.60 -21.99
N LEU A 54 -1.18 10.82 -20.68
CA LEU A 54 -1.76 12.04 -20.09
C LEU A 54 -0.70 13.05 -19.65
N ALA A 55 0.59 12.75 -19.85
CA ALA A 55 1.67 13.65 -19.48
C ALA A 55 1.59 14.98 -20.26
N PRO A 56 1.94 16.11 -19.63
CA PRO A 56 2.07 17.39 -20.32
C PRO A 56 3.01 17.27 -21.54
N PRO A 57 2.70 17.94 -22.67
CA PRO A 57 3.52 17.87 -23.87
C PRO A 57 4.95 18.36 -23.59
N GLY A 58 5.94 17.65 -24.13
CA GLY A 58 7.37 17.96 -23.92
C GLY A 58 7.98 17.40 -22.63
N CYS A 59 7.22 16.64 -21.84
CA CYS A 59 7.70 16.02 -20.61
C CYS A 59 8.62 14.81 -20.88
N ALA A 60 9.87 14.89 -20.41
CA ALA A 60 10.74 13.71 -20.28
C ALA A 60 10.36 12.93 -19.01
N LEU A 61 9.48 11.94 -19.14
CA LEU A 61 8.94 11.16 -18.03
C LEU A 61 10.00 10.45 -17.18
N ALA A 62 11.07 9.90 -17.78
CA ALA A 62 12.05 9.12 -17.04
C ALA A 62 12.81 9.93 -15.96
N PRO A 63 13.36 11.14 -16.25
CA PRO A 63 13.86 12.04 -15.20
C PRO A 63 12.78 12.38 -14.17
N VAL A 64 11.57 12.68 -14.66
CA VAL A 64 10.44 13.14 -13.84
C VAL A 64 9.98 12.10 -12.81
N LEU A 65 10.10 10.82 -13.15
CA LEU A 65 9.73 9.69 -12.32
C LEU A 65 10.86 9.18 -11.42
N THR A 66 12.08 9.69 -11.57
CA THR A 66 13.26 9.14 -10.87
C THR A 66 14.07 10.17 -10.10
N GLN A 67 13.84 11.47 -10.33
CA GLN A 67 14.54 12.56 -9.65
C GLN A 67 13.54 13.38 -8.85
N GLY A 68 13.97 14.06 -7.79
CA GLY A 68 13.07 14.95 -7.03
C GLY A 68 12.92 16.31 -7.72
N PRO A 69 11.87 17.08 -7.38
CA PRO A 69 11.78 18.47 -7.74
C PRO A 69 12.99 19.19 -7.15
N GLY A 70 13.74 19.92 -7.99
CA GLY A 70 14.89 20.69 -7.55
C GLY A 70 14.52 21.82 -6.57
N LEU A 71 15.55 22.50 -6.04
CA LEU A 71 15.35 23.71 -5.23
C LEU A 71 14.63 24.78 -6.09
N GLY A 72 13.53 25.34 -5.57
CA GLY A 72 12.70 26.32 -6.28
C GLY A 72 11.52 25.73 -7.06
N ALA A 73 11.23 24.44 -6.91
CA ALA A 73 10.04 23.84 -7.51
C ALA A 73 8.73 24.42 -6.97
N HIS A 74 7.68 24.28 -7.78
CA HIS A 74 6.33 24.72 -7.43
C HIS A 74 5.88 24.10 -6.09
N PRO A 75 5.25 24.87 -5.17
CA PRO A 75 4.89 24.38 -3.84
C PRO A 75 4.02 23.12 -3.85
N LEU A 76 3.12 22.98 -4.83
CA LEU A 76 2.29 21.79 -4.98
C LEU A 76 3.14 20.56 -5.35
N ALA A 77 4.14 20.72 -6.23
CA ALA A 77 5.07 19.64 -6.56
C ALA A 77 5.80 19.18 -5.30
N ALA A 78 6.36 20.12 -4.52
CA ALA A 78 7.07 19.79 -3.28
C ALA A 78 6.16 19.05 -2.27
N ALA A 79 4.92 19.51 -2.10
CA ALA A 79 3.94 18.88 -1.21
C ALA A 79 3.57 17.46 -1.65
N LEU A 80 3.31 17.25 -2.95
CA LEU A 80 3.01 15.93 -3.50
C LEU A 80 4.21 14.97 -3.40
N TRP A 81 5.43 15.46 -3.62
CA TRP A 81 6.65 14.66 -3.43
C TRP A 81 6.89 14.28 -1.97
N GLY A 82 6.59 15.17 -1.02
CA GLY A 82 6.59 14.85 0.41
C GLY A 82 5.55 13.78 0.74
N LEU A 83 4.35 13.90 0.18
CA LEU A 83 3.26 12.94 0.39
C LEU A 83 3.59 11.56 -0.19
N ARG A 84 4.21 11.54 -1.37
CA ARG A 84 4.76 10.33 -2.02
C ARG A 84 5.73 9.60 -1.09
N ALA A 85 6.70 10.31 -0.50
CA ALA A 85 7.65 9.73 0.43
C ALA A 85 6.95 9.15 1.68
N CYS A 86 5.93 9.83 2.20
CA CYS A 86 5.13 9.32 3.32
C CYS A 86 4.34 8.05 2.96
N LEU A 87 3.83 7.96 1.73
CA LEU A 87 3.17 6.74 1.22
C LEU A 87 4.16 5.58 1.04
N VAL A 88 5.40 5.84 0.64
CA VAL A 88 6.46 4.80 0.62
C VAL A 88 6.77 4.33 2.05
N ALA A 89 6.80 5.23 3.04
CA ALA A 89 6.94 4.85 4.44
C ALA A 89 5.75 4.03 4.95
N ALA A 90 4.52 4.39 4.55
CA ALA A 90 3.32 3.59 4.80
C ALA A 90 3.44 2.19 4.16
N ALA A 91 3.96 2.09 2.94
CA ALA A 91 4.26 0.82 2.30
C ALA A 91 5.28 0.00 3.12
N ALA A 92 6.31 0.65 3.67
CA ALA A 92 7.27 -0.01 4.54
C ALA A 92 6.60 -0.61 5.79
N ILE A 93 5.72 0.15 6.46
CA ILE A 93 4.97 -0.28 7.64
C ILE A 93 4.13 -1.56 7.37
N LEU A 94 3.55 -1.68 6.18
CA LEU A 94 2.67 -2.79 5.81
C LEU A 94 3.39 -4.00 5.20
N LEU A 95 4.46 -3.76 4.44
CA LEU A 95 5.14 -4.80 3.66
C LEU A 95 6.27 -5.48 4.41
N THR A 96 7.00 -4.77 5.28
CA THR A 96 8.18 -5.32 5.93
C THR A 96 7.90 -6.46 6.90
N PRO A 97 6.74 -6.58 7.61
CA PRO A 97 6.52 -7.74 8.47
C PRO A 97 6.47 -9.06 7.70
N GLY A 98 5.88 -9.05 6.50
CA GLY A 98 5.79 -10.22 5.61
C GLY A 98 6.99 -10.38 4.65
N SER A 99 8.07 -9.63 4.85
CA SER A 99 9.20 -9.58 3.90
C SER A 99 10.17 -10.76 4.02
N ARG A 100 10.18 -11.45 5.15
CA ARG A 100 11.05 -12.60 5.37
C ARG A 100 10.63 -13.74 4.43
N ASP A 101 11.62 -14.30 3.72
CA ASP A 101 11.48 -15.38 2.72
C ASP A 101 10.91 -14.95 1.36
N GLN A 102 10.81 -13.64 1.09
CA GLN A 102 10.53 -13.16 -0.26
C GLN A 102 11.73 -13.41 -1.19
N ARG A 103 11.45 -13.84 -2.42
CA ARG A 103 12.49 -14.01 -3.46
C ARG A 103 13.27 -12.73 -3.73
N LEU A 104 12.59 -11.59 -3.59
CA LEU A 104 13.13 -10.26 -3.78
C LEU A 104 13.09 -9.48 -2.45
N PRO A 105 14.22 -8.89 -2.01
CA PRO A 105 14.26 -8.18 -0.74
C PRO A 105 13.44 -6.89 -0.80
N THR A 106 12.39 -6.80 0.03
CA THR A 106 11.47 -5.66 0.10
C THR A 106 12.18 -4.32 0.31
N TRP A 107 13.25 -4.31 1.10
CA TRP A 107 13.98 -3.09 1.44
C TRP A 107 14.65 -2.45 0.22
N VAL A 108 15.04 -3.23 -0.79
CA VAL A 108 15.62 -2.69 -2.04
C VAL A 108 14.55 -1.88 -2.77
N PHE A 109 13.35 -2.43 -2.92
CA PHE A 109 12.25 -1.76 -3.59
C PHE A 109 11.79 -0.52 -2.82
N LEU A 110 11.69 -0.60 -1.49
CA LEU A 110 11.39 0.57 -0.65
C LEU A 110 12.46 1.66 -0.74
N GLY A 111 13.75 1.27 -0.73
CA GLY A 111 14.87 2.19 -0.84
C GLY A 111 14.91 2.91 -2.18
N VAL A 112 14.75 2.17 -3.28
CA VAL A 112 14.70 2.76 -4.64
C VAL A 112 13.46 3.63 -4.82
N SER A 113 12.32 3.22 -4.25
CA SER A 113 11.08 4.02 -4.25
C SER A 113 11.29 5.36 -3.54
N LEU A 114 11.97 5.35 -2.39
CA LEU A 114 12.29 6.56 -1.64
C LEU A 114 13.31 7.44 -2.37
N ALA A 115 14.37 6.85 -2.91
CA ALA A 115 15.47 7.54 -3.60
C ALA A 115 15.04 8.29 -4.87
N GLY A 116 13.90 7.93 -5.44
CA GLY A 116 13.32 8.69 -6.55
C GLY A 116 12.32 7.94 -7.39
N GLY A 117 12.34 6.61 -7.38
CA GLY A 117 11.52 5.78 -8.29
C GLY A 117 10.02 5.73 -8.00
N GLY A 118 9.54 6.41 -6.95
CA GLY A 118 8.10 6.45 -6.70
C GLY A 118 7.49 5.12 -6.28
N GLY A 119 6.17 5.05 -6.30
CA GLY A 119 5.42 3.81 -6.26
C GLY A 119 5.60 2.96 -7.51
N PHE A 120 5.95 3.55 -8.65
CA PHE A 120 6.19 2.80 -9.87
C PHE A 120 7.21 1.67 -9.69
N VAL A 121 8.20 1.83 -8.82
CA VAL A 121 9.15 0.75 -8.49
C VAL A 121 8.53 -0.32 -7.58
N LEU A 122 7.56 0.00 -6.74
CA LEU A 122 6.86 -0.99 -5.91
C LEU A 122 5.94 -1.91 -6.71
N GLY A 123 5.42 -1.49 -7.86
CA GLY A 123 4.47 -2.30 -8.64
C GLY A 123 4.94 -3.70 -8.99
N PRO A 124 6.13 -3.87 -9.61
CA PRO A 124 6.70 -5.19 -9.89
C PRO A 124 6.90 -6.02 -8.61
N TYR A 125 7.30 -5.38 -7.52
CA TYR A 125 7.44 -6.06 -6.23
C TYR A 125 6.08 -6.55 -5.70
N LEU A 126 5.03 -5.72 -5.76
CA LEU A 126 3.68 -6.09 -5.35
C LEU A 126 3.11 -7.24 -6.18
N ALA A 127 3.44 -7.30 -7.48
CA ALA A 127 3.04 -8.40 -8.35
C ALA A 127 3.75 -9.71 -8.00
N LEU A 128 5.05 -9.67 -7.70
CA LEU A 128 5.88 -10.86 -7.51
C LEU A 128 5.90 -11.39 -6.07
N ARG A 129 5.59 -10.56 -5.07
CA ARG A 129 5.65 -10.96 -3.67
C ARG A 129 4.58 -12.01 -3.34
N ARG A 130 4.90 -12.89 -2.41
CA ARG A 130 3.98 -13.90 -1.87
C ARG A 130 3.36 -13.41 -0.58
N TYR A 131 2.08 -13.67 -0.36
CA TYR A 131 1.48 -13.39 0.94
C TYR A 131 2.00 -14.38 1.99
N ARG A 132 2.41 -13.85 3.13
CA ARG A 132 2.75 -14.62 4.33
C ARG A 132 1.72 -14.32 5.43
N PRO A 133 0.85 -15.28 5.78
CA PRO A 133 -0.22 -15.08 6.76
C PRO A 133 0.27 -15.14 8.20
N ALA A 134 1.22 -16.02 8.52
CA ALA A 134 1.76 -16.17 9.87
C ALA A 134 3.14 -15.52 9.98
N VAL A 135 3.26 -14.50 10.83
CA VAL A 135 4.50 -13.78 11.12
C VAL A 135 4.57 -13.52 12.62
N GLY A 136 5.57 -14.10 13.29
CA GLY A 136 5.85 -13.81 14.69
C GLY A 136 6.69 -12.54 14.86
N ARG A 137 6.59 -11.87 16.01
CA ARG A 137 7.39 -10.67 16.30
C ARG A 137 8.90 -10.97 16.37
N SER A 138 9.28 -12.14 16.89
CA SER A 138 10.67 -12.63 16.92
C SER A 138 11.28 -12.84 15.52
N GLU A 139 10.46 -13.07 14.50
CA GLU A 139 10.92 -13.33 13.12
C GLU A 139 11.29 -12.04 12.36
N LEU A 140 10.97 -10.86 12.91
CA LEU A 140 11.13 -9.57 12.26
C LEU A 140 12.61 -9.17 12.11
N GLY A 141 13.00 -8.89 10.86
CA GLY A 141 14.30 -8.27 10.55
C GLY A 141 14.44 -6.84 11.10
N ALA A 142 15.63 -6.25 11.03
CA ALA A 142 15.90 -4.90 11.55
C ALA A 142 14.96 -3.83 10.98
N MET A 143 14.80 -3.81 9.65
CA MET A 143 13.89 -2.88 8.97
C MET A 143 12.44 -3.05 9.43
N ALA A 144 11.97 -4.30 9.54
CA ALA A 144 10.61 -4.60 9.97
C ALA A 144 10.36 -4.20 11.43
N ARG A 145 11.35 -4.38 12.30
CA ARG A 145 11.32 -3.89 13.69
C ARG A 145 11.28 -2.37 13.78
N MET A 146 12.05 -1.67 12.95
CA MET A 146 12.04 -0.21 12.88
C MET A 146 10.67 0.31 12.43
N SER A 147 10.15 -0.21 11.31
CA SER A 147 8.86 0.22 10.75
C SER A 147 7.66 -0.22 11.59
N GLU A 148 7.83 -1.17 12.52
CA GLU A 148 6.81 -1.51 13.50
C GLU A 148 6.88 -0.64 14.77
N GLY A 149 7.89 0.21 14.89
CA GLY A 149 7.94 1.22 15.94
C GLY A 149 6.85 2.27 15.73
N ARG A 150 6.06 2.56 16.78
CA ARG A 150 5.07 3.66 16.74
C ARG A 150 5.70 5.02 16.39
N MET A 151 6.95 5.25 16.81
CA MET A 151 7.70 6.46 16.48
C MET A 151 7.92 6.64 14.98
N PHE A 152 8.13 5.55 14.24
CA PHE A 152 8.28 5.59 12.79
C PHE A 152 6.96 6.04 12.16
N SER A 153 5.85 5.38 12.51
CA SER A 153 4.51 5.75 12.02
C SER A 153 4.12 7.19 12.40
N SER A 154 4.41 7.63 13.63
CA SER A 154 4.05 8.97 14.10
C SER A 154 4.87 10.08 13.43
N LEU A 155 6.17 9.84 13.16
CA LEU A 155 7.00 10.79 12.42
C LEU A 155 6.41 11.03 11.03
N PHE A 156 6.16 9.95 10.28
CA PHE A 156 5.61 10.07 8.94
C PHE A 156 4.17 10.56 8.94
N LEU A 157 3.38 10.29 9.98
CA LEU A 157 2.04 10.87 10.14
C LEU A 157 2.10 12.41 10.24
N GLY A 158 3.05 12.95 11.02
CA GLY A 158 3.26 14.40 11.12
C GLY A 158 3.70 15.01 9.80
N LEU A 159 4.64 14.38 9.11
CA LEU A 159 5.09 14.84 7.79
C LEU A 159 3.99 14.78 6.73
N ALA A 160 3.19 13.70 6.74
CA ALA A 160 2.04 13.56 5.86
C ALA A 160 0.99 14.63 6.13
N ALA A 161 0.75 15.00 7.39
CA ALA A 161 -0.20 16.05 7.74
C ALA A 161 0.23 17.41 7.17
N ILE A 162 1.51 17.75 7.27
CA ILE A 162 2.08 18.97 6.67
C ILE A 162 1.92 18.94 5.15
N ALA A 163 2.26 17.82 4.51
CA ALA A 163 2.14 17.66 3.06
C ALA A 163 0.68 17.77 2.58
N VAL A 164 -0.27 17.15 3.28
CA VAL A 164 -1.71 17.24 2.98
C VAL A 164 -2.21 18.68 3.10
N ILE A 165 -1.79 19.41 4.14
CA ILE A 165 -2.13 20.83 4.28
C ILE A 165 -1.55 21.63 3.11
N GLY A 166 -0.30 21.37 2.71
CA GLY A 166 0.32 22.01 1.55
C GLY A 166 -0.50 21.80 0.27
N VAL A 167 -0.88 20.55 0.00
CA VAL A 167 -1.76 20.20 -1.15
C VAL A 167 -3.12 20.91 -1.03
N ALA A 168 -3.75 20.89 0.13
CA ALA A 168 -5.07 21.50 0.35
C ALA A 168 -5.04 23.03 0.15
N VAL A 169 -3.99 23.70 0.61
CA VAL A 169 -3.79 25.14 0.40
C VAL A 169 -3.58 25.46 -1.08
N SER A 170 -2.79 24.65 -1.81
CA SER A 170 -2.59 24.82 -3.25
C SER A 170 -3.87 24.65 -4.07
N PHE A 171 -4.78 23.77 -3.66
CA PHE A 171 -6.09 23.58 -4.29
C PHE A 171 -7.20 24.48 -3.70
N GLY A 172 -6.89 25.33 -2.73
CA GLY A 172 -7.89 26.15 -2.03
C GLY A 172 -8.64 27.09 -2.98
N GLY A 173 -9.95 26.89 -3.10
CA GLY A 173 -10.84 27.78 -3.86
C GLY A 173 -10.74 27.65 -5.39
N VAL A 174 -9.94 26.72 -5.92
CA VAL A 174 -9.92 26.45 -7.36
C VAL A 174 -10.99 25.43 -7.73
N GLY A 175 -11.78 25.72 -8.78
CA GLY A 175 -12.68 24.74 -9.37
C GLY A 175 -11.91 23.63 -10.10
N LEU A 176 -12.62 22.62 -10.62
CA LEU A 176 -12.02 21.48 -11.34
C LEU A 176 -11.07 21.90 -12.48
N GLY A 177 -11.43 22.97 -13.22
CA GLY A 177 -10.58 23.52 -14.27
C GLY A 177 -9.25 24.09 -13.76
N GLY A 178 -9.28 24.79 -12.63
CA GLY A 178 -8.08 25.34 -11.98
C GLY A 178 -7.22 24.23 -11.36
N ALA A 179 -7.83 23.22 -10.75
CA ALA A 179 -7.11 22.05 -10.25
C ALA A 179 -6.37 21.31 -11.38
N ARG A 180 -7.03 21.13 -12.54
CA ARG A 180 -6.38 20.55 -13.72
C ARG A 180 -5.23 21.43 -14.22
N ALA A 181 -5.41 22.74 -14.25
CA ALA A 181 -4.36 23.66 -14.69
C ALA A 181 -3.12 23.57 -13.79
N LEU A 182 -3.31 23.58 -12.46
CA LEU A 182 -2.21 23.41 -11.49
C LEU A 182 -1.50 22.07 -11.65
N LEU A 183 -2.25 20.98 -11.85
CA LEU A 183 -1.66 19.66 -12.04
C LEU A 183 -0.87 19.52 -13.34
N MET A 184 -1.25 20.28 -14.37
CA MET A 184 -0.65 20.24 -15.70
C MET A 184 0.39 21.35 -15.92
N GLU A 185 0.57 22.24 -14.93
CA GLU A 185 1.49 23.38 -15.02
C GLU A 185 2.92 22.93 -15.24
N ASP A 186 3.33 21.87 -14.54
CA ASP A 186 4.64 21.27 -14.70
C ASP A 186 4.58 19.74 -14.59
N ALA A 187 5.56 19.11 -15.23
CA ALA A 187 5.70 17.66 -15.29
C ALA A 187 5.85 16.98 -13.93
N TRP A 188 6.55 17.61 -12.98
CA TRP A 188 6.81 17.05 -11.66
C TRP A 188 5.56 17.01 -10.81
N THR A 189 4.73 18.05 -10.89
CA THR A 189 3.41 18.08 -10.23
C THR A 189 2.51 16.97 -10.78
N TRP A 190 2.40 16.85 -12.10
CA TRP A 190 1.61 15.79 -12.73
C TRP A 190 2.05 14.39 -12.28
N ALA A 191 3.34 14.10 -12.43
CA ALA A 191 3.88 12.78 -12.12
C ALA A 191 3.76 12.44 -10.63
N ALA A 192 4.03 13.40 -9.74
CA ALA A 192 3.88 13.20 -8.30
C ALA A 192 2.42 12.94 -7.91
N ALA A 193 1.47 13.67 -8.50
CA ALA A 193 0.05 13.47 -8.25
C ALA A 193 -0.39 12.04 -8.64
N VAL A 194 0.02 11.58 -9.83
CA VAL A 194 -0.36 10.22 -10.26
C VAL A 194 0.34 9.16 -9.41
N ASP A 195 1.60 9.35 -9.04
CA ASP A 195 2.29 8.39 -8.19
C ASP A 195 1.71 8.31 -6.77
N VAL A 196 1.31 9.45 -6.19
CA VAL A 196 0.56 9.51 -4.93
C VAL A 196 -0.74 8.72 -5.04
N LEU A 197 -1.52 8.95 -6.10
CA LEU A 197 -2.78 8.23 -6.33
C LEU A 197 -2.54 6.73 -6.48
N TYR A 198 -1.51 6.34 -7.23
CA TYR A 198 -1.16 4.95 -7.42
C TYR A 198 -0.77 4.26 -6.13
N LEU A 199 0.19 4.84 -5.39
CA LEU A 199 0.63 4.31 -4.11
C LEU A 199 -0.56 4.16 -3.18
N TRP A 200 -1.40 5.18 -3.09
CA TRP A 200 -2.57 5.16 -2.25
C TRP A 200 -3.48 3.95 -2.55
N VAL A 201 -3.83 3.71 -3.82
CA VAL A 201 -4.63 2.55 -4.22
C VAL A 201 -3.87 1.23 -4.01
N ALA A 202 -2.57 1.21 -4.34
CA ALA A 202 -1.74 0.02 -4.25
C ALA A 202 -1.53 -0.47 -2.80
N LEU A 203 -1.69 0.40 -1.80
CA LEU A 203 -1.62 0.05 -0.39
C LEU A 203 -2.82 -0.75 0.11
N TRP A 204 -3.93 -0.81 -0.63
CA TRP A 204 -5.12 -1.59 -0.24
C TRP A 204 -4.78 -3.05 0.09
N GLY A 205 -4.13 -3.75 -0.85
CA GLY A 205 -3.76 -5.15 -0.68
C GLY A 205 -2.84 -5.40 0.53
N PRO A 206 -1.70 -4.69 0.63
CA PRO A 206 -0.82 -4.75 1.79
C PRO A 206 -1.51 -4.42 3.12
N LEU A 207 -2.46 -3.48 3.14
CA LEU A 207 -3.20 -3.10 4.33
C LEU A 207 -4.07 -4.26 4.82
N CYS A 208 -4.92 -4.82 3.95
CA CYS A 208 -5.75 -5.97 4.31
C CYS A 208 -4.90 -7.16 4.76
N GLU A 209 -3.74 -7.38 4.14
CA GLU A 209 -2.81 -8.42 4.57
C GLU A 209 -2.22 -8.18 5.97
N ASP A 210 -1.84 -6.95 6.31
CA ASP A 210 -1.34 -6.61 7.65
C ASP A 210 -2.46 -6.68 8.70
N MET A 211 -3.68 -6.24 8.37
CA MET A 211 -4.83 -6.35 9.26
C MET A 211 -5.20 -7.83 9.53
N ARG A 212 -5.13 -8.70 8.50
CA ARG A 212 -5.32 -10.16 8.66
C ARG A 212 -4.31 -10.77 9.62
N ARG A 213 -3.02 -10.38 9.53
CA ARG A 213 -1.97 -10.88 10.45
C ARG A 213 -2.24 -10.51 11.91
N ARG A 214 -3.04 -9.47 12.15
CA ARG A 214 -3.37 -8.94 13.48
C ARG A 214 -4.78 -9.29 13.93
N GLY A 215 -5.50 -10.13 13.17
CA GLY A 215 -6.88 -10.52 13.49
C GLY A 215 -7.88 -9.35 13.40
N LEU A 216 -7.57 -8.31 12.62
CA LEU A 216 -8.42 -7.13 12.42
C LEU A 216 -9.20 -7.14 11.10
N TYR A 217 -9.02 -8.19 10.29
CA TYR A 217 -9.66 -8.27 8.99
C TYR A 217 -10.03 -9.69 8.59
N GLU A 218 -11.30 -9.90 8.32
CA GLU A 218 -11.86 -11.03 7.62
C GLU A 218 -12.63 -10.55 6.38
N ALA A 219 -12.38 -11.17 5.22
CA ALA A 219 -12.92 -10.68 3.95
C ALA A 219 -14.45 -10.75 3.88
N SER A 220 -15.06 -11.68 4.62
CA SER A 220 -16.51 -11.86 4.76
C SER A 220 -17.15 -10.83 5.71
N SER A 221 -16.39 -10.20 6.59
CA SER A 221 -16.90 -9.24 7.56
C SER A 221 -17.12 -7.86 6.92
N PHE A 222 -18.37 -7.39 6.94
CA PHE A 222 -18.69 -6.03 6.46
C PHE A 222 -17.99 -4.95 7.31
N ALA A 223 -17.93 -5.13 8.63
CA ALA A 223 -17.32 -4.16 9.54
C ALA A 223 -15.81 -4.01 9.28
N ASP A 224 -15.13 -5.12 8.99
CA ASP A 224 -13.69 -5.13 8.74
C ASP A 224 -13.36 -4.51 7.38
N ASN A 225 -14.21 -4.75 6.38
CA ASN A 225 -14.14 -4.08 5.09
C ASN A 225 -14.38 -2.57 5.23
N LEU A 226 -15.32 -2.15 6.09
CA LEU A 226 -15.56 -0.73 6.37
C LEU A 226 -14.37 -0.10 7.10
N LEU A 227 -13.73 -0.81 8.04
CA LEU A 227 -12.52 -0.35 8.71
C LEU A 227 -11.38 -0.15 7.70
N ALA A 228 -11.11 -1.17 6.87
CA ALA A 228 -10.09 -1.10 5.83
C ALA A 228 -10.39 0.04 4.84
N ALA A 229 -11.65 0.19 4.43
CA ALA A 229 -12.11 1.32 3.61
C ALA A 229 -11.87 2.66 4.29
N GLY A 230 -12.20 2.80 5.58
CA GLY A 230 -11.96 4.05 6.33
C GLY A 230 -10.48 4.42 6.40
N VAL A 231 -9.61 3.44 6.63
CA VAL A 231 -8.15 3.63 6.64
C VAL A 231 -7.64 4.09 5.27
N VAL A 232 -8.15 3.49 4.19
CA VAL A 232 -7.76 3.91 2.84
C VAL A 232 -8.39 5.25 2.48
N VAL A 233 -9.66 5.53 2.76
CA VAL A 233 -10.30 6.83 2.47
C VAL A 233 -9.58 7.97 3.19
N GLY A 234 -9.06 7.74 4.39
CA GLY A 234 -8.19 8.69 5.12
C GLY A 234 -6.85 8.97 4.43
N GLY A 235 -6.58 8.36 3.28
CA GLY A 235 -5.39 8.60 2.48
C GLY A 235 -4.11 8.15 3.18
N PRO A 236 -2.99 8.86 2.93
CA PRO A 236 -1.73 8.64 3.63
C PRO A 236 -1.87 8.76 5.16
N LEU A 237 -2.71 9.69 5.63
CA LEU A 237 -2.96 9.89 7.06
C LEU A 237 -3.64 8.68 7.70
N GLY A 238 -4.65 8.12 7.03
CA GLY A 238 -5.37 6.96 7.53
C GLY A 238 -4.44 5.75 7.72
N VAL A 239 -3.62 5.43 6.72
CA VAL A 239 -2.68 4.28 6.80
C VAL A 239 -1.61 4.50 7.86
N LEU A 240 -1.08 5.72 7.99
CA LEU A 240 -0.07 6.05 9.00
C LEU A 240 -0.65 6.09 10.41
N LEU A 241 -1.88 6.58 10.57
CA LEU A 241 -2.63 6.53 11.84
C LEU A 241 -2.91 5.08 12.24
N TYR A 242 -3.33 4.23 11.30
CA TYR A 242 -3.41 2.79 11.51
C TYR A 242 -2.06 2.23 11.98
N GLY A 243 -0.95 2.62 11.36
CA GLY A 243 0.41 2.25 11.79
C GLY A 243 0.75 2.64 13.22
N VAL A 244 0.16 3.71 13.76
CA VAL A 244 0.33 4.14 15.17
C VAL A 244 -0.56 3.32 16.11
N LEU A 245 -1.81 3.08 15.70
CA LEU A 245 -2.86 2.50 16.55
C LEU A 245 -2.91 0.97 16.52
N ARG A 246 -2.35 0.34 15.48
CA ARG A 246 -2.45 -1.12 15.30
C ARG A 246 -1.87 -1.89 16.50
N PRO A 247 -2.50 -3.02 16.90
CA PRO A 247 -1.95 -3.94 17.89
C PRO A 247 -0.60 -4.46 17.42
N LYS A 248 0.35 -4.75 18.32
CA LYS A 248 1.63 -5.35 17.93
C LYS A 248 1.42 -6.80 17.47
N LEU A 249 2.32 -7.29 16.61
CA LEU A 249 2.37 -8.72 16.29
C LEU A 249 2.67 -9.53 17.56
N GLU A 250 1.95 -10.63 17.72
CA GLU A 250 2.15 -11.57 18.81
C GLU A 250 3.36 -12.46 18.52
N ASP A 251 4.05 -12.91 19.57
CA ASP A 251 5.05 -13.96 19.41
C ASP A 251 4.33 -15.30 19.24
N ARG A 252 4.84 -16.10 18.30
CA ARG A 252 4.36 -17.46 18.10
C ARG A 252 4.63 -18.24 19.40
N ARG A 253 3.57 -18.67 20.08
CA ARG A 253 3.67 -19.73 21.07
C ARG A 253 3.82 -21.03 20.27
N ASP A 254 5.04 -21.56 20.25
CA ASP A 254 5.29 -22.92 19.75
C ASP A 254 4.63 -23.97 20.66
#